data_AF-A0A1G7HGW1-F1
#
_entry.id   AF-A0A1G7HGW1-F1
#
_cell.length_a   1.000
_cell.length_b   1.000
_cell.length_c   1.000
_cell.angle_alpha   90.00
_cell.angle_beta   90.00
_cell.angle_gamma   90.00
#
_symmetry.space_group_name_H-M   'P 1'
#
loop_
_entity.id
_entity.type
_entity.pdbx_description
1 polymer ?
#
loop_
_entity_poly.entity_id
_entity_poly.type
_entity_poly.pdbx_seq_one_letter_code
_entity_poly.pdbx_strand_id
1 'polypeptide(L)'
;MTTNTTTNPDTQTSGGNARRNSNPPDFIAKQRIGYGKGATWERIGVAWQTDSGAIFLRIHGTQILSGGISLFREKEGDAAGA
;
A
#
# COMPACT_ATOMS: atom_id res chain seq x y z
N MET A 1 19.82 40.79 5.28
CA MET A 1 19.36 39.42 5.59
C MET A 1 17.87 39.37 5.31
N THR A 2 17.47 38.71 4.24
CA THR A 2 16.07 38.48 3.90
C THR A 2 15.98 37.10 3.26
N THR A 3 15.34 36.14 3.96
CA THR A 3 15.13 34.79 3.46
C THR A 3 13.71 34.68 2.91
N ASN A 4 13.61 34.50 1.59
CA ASN A 4 12.36 34.14 0.92
C ASN A 4 12.01 32.69 1.25
N THR A 5 10.83 32.46 1.83
CA THR A 5 10.25 31.12 2.01
C THR A 5 9.41 30.79 0.79
N THR A 6 9.99 30.10 -0.19
CA THR A 6 9.24 29.55 -1.32
C THR A 6 8.77 28.15 -0.98
N THR A 7 7.48 28.03 -0.66
CA THR A 7 6.74 26.77 -0.64
C THR A 7 6.67 26.24 -2.08
N ASN A 8 7.25 25.07 -2.35
CA ASN A 8 7.08 24.38 -3.63
C ASN A 8 6.29 23.06 -3.42
N PRO A 9 5.22 22.84 -4.20
CA PRO A 9 4.33 21.70 -4.06
C PRO A 9 4.92 20.42 -4.66
N ASP A 10 4.38 19.31 -4.16
CA ASP A 10 4.66 17.92 -4.54
C ASP A 10 5.00 17.73 -6.02
N THR A 11 6.22 17.25 -6.28
CA THR A 11 6.59 16.65 -7.57
C THR A 11 7.01 15.20 -7.33
N GLN A 12 6.11 14.27 -7.67
CA GLN A 12 6.43 12.85 -7.84
C GLN A 12 7.37 12.70 -9.04
N THR A 13 8.63 12.35 -8.79
CA THR A 13 9.56 11.89 -9.82
C THR A 13 9.72 10.38 -9.67
N SER A 14 9.12 9.62 -10.60
CA SER A 14 9.44 8.21 -10.82
C SER A 14 10.84 8.11 -11.44
N GLY A 15 11.79 7.56 -10.68
CA GLY A 15 13.15 7.29 -11.16
C GLY A 15 14.04 6.74 -10.04
N GLY A 16 14.34 5.45 -10.12
CA GLY A 16 15.34 4.70 -9.35
C GLY A 16 15.99 5.37 -8.14
N ASN A 17 15.40 5.16 -6.95
CA ASN A 17 16.13 4.92 -5.71
C ASN A 17 15.10 4.51 -4.65
N ALA A 18 15.21 3.28 -4.15
CA ALA A 18 14.38 2.75 -3.10
C ALA A 18 14.55 3.60 -1.83
N ARG A 19 13.75 4.65 -1.68
CA ARG A 19 13.40 5.18 -0.36
C ARG A 19 12.66 4.04 0.31
N ARG A 20 13.37 3.22 1.11
CA ARG A 20 12.71 2.32 2.06
C ARG A 20 11.79 3.23 2.86
N ASN A 21 10.49 3.13 2.60
CA ASN A 21 9.51 3.83 3.39
C ASN A 21 9.78 3.40 4.83
N SER A 22 10.10 4.34 5.72
CA SER A 22 10.48 4.00 7.11
C SER A 22 9.35 3.33 7.89
N ASN A 23 8.16 3.25 7.28
CA ASN A 23 7.00 2.56 7.80
C ASN A 23 6.52 1.50 6.77
N PRO A 24 6.94 0.23 6.89
CA PRO A 24 6.42 -0.85 6.05
C PRO A 24 4.90 -1.01 6.29
N PRO A 25 4.15 -1.50 5.29
CA PRO A 25 2.72 -1.75 5.45
C PRO A 25 2.45 -2.94 6.38
N ASP A 26 1.46 -2.80 7.25
CA ASP A 26 1.00 -3.89 8.12
C ASP A 26 0.18 -4.93 7.34
N PHE A 27 -0.47 -4.49 6.25
CA PHE A 27 -1.35 -5.34 5.44
C PHE A 27 -1.16 -5.14 3.95
N ILE A 28 -1.43 -6.21 3.20
CA ILE A 28 -1.67 -6.20 1.77
C ILE A 28 -3.16 -6.27 1.51
N ALA A 29 -3.67 -5.35 0.69
CA ALA A 29 -5.05 -5.39 0.22
C ALA A 29 -5.14 -6.21 -1.07
N LYS A 30 -6.03 -7.21 -1.07
CA LYS A 30 -6.32 -8.02 -2.24
C LYS A 30 -7.81 -8.05 -2.55
N GLN A 31 -8.13 -8.06 -3.84
CA GLN A 31 -9.47 -8.28 -4.34
C GLN A 31 -9.59 -9.70 -4.90
N ARG A 32 -10.73 -10.33 -4.66
CA ARG A 32 -11.05 -11.60 -5.29
C ARG A 32 -11.65 -11.34 -6.66
N ILE A 33 -11.06 -11.92 -7.70
CA ILE A 33 -11.53 -11.82 -9.08
C ILE A 33 -12.12 -13.16 -9.52
N GLY A 34 -13.32 -13.12 -10.11
CA GLY A 34 -14.04 -14.32 -10.57
C GLY A 34 -14.81 -15.07 -9.48
N TYR A 35 -15.46 -16.16 -9.87
CA TYR A 35 -16.36 -16.94 -9.02
C TYR A 35 -15.98 -18.44 -9.01
N GLY A 36 -16.41 -19.17 -7.98
CA GLY A 36 -16.19 -20.62 -7.87
C GLY A 36 -14.74 -21.03 -7.64
N LYS A 37 -14.37 -22.22 -8.13
CA LYS A 37 -13.02 -22.83 -7.97
C LYS A 37 -11.91 -22.09 -8.72
N GLY A 38 -12.25 -21.26 -9.70
CA GLY A 38 -11.28 -20.51 -10.52
C GLY A 38 -11.00 -19.09 -10.01
N ALA A 39 -11.52 -18.71 -8.84
CA ALA A 39 -11.32 -17.36 -8.34
C ALA A 39 -9.86 -17.10 -7.97
N THR A 40 -9.34 -15.96 -8.40
CA THR A 40 -7.96 -15.53 -8.13
C THR A 40 -7.95 -14.34 -7.18
N TRP A 41 -6.77 -14.04 -6.62
CA TRP A 41 -6.56 -12.90 -5.75
C TRP A 41 -5.58 -11.93 -6.39
N GLU A 42 -6.02 -10.71 -6.60
CA GLU A 42 -5.22 -9.63 -7.16
C GLU A 42 -4.83 -8.64 -6.06
N ARG A 43 -3.55 -8.23 -6.00
CA ARG A 43 -3.09 -7.21 -5.06
C ARG A 43 -3.48 -5.84 -5.60
N ILE A 44 -4.32 -5.13 -4.86
CA ILE A 44 -4.83 -3.81 -5.24
C ILE A 44 -4.29 -2.69 -4.36
N GLY A 45 -3.57 -2.99 -3.28
CA GLY A 45 -3.01 -1.97 -2.40
C GLY A 45 -2.31 -2.50 -1.16
N VAL A 46 -2.13 -1.60 -0.20
CA VAL A 46 -1.54 -1.85 1.11
C VAL A 46 -2.28 -1.07 2.17
N ALA A 47 -2.21 -1.51 3.43
CA ALA A 47 -2.78 -0.78 4.54
C ALA A 47 -1.85 -0.76 5.75
N TRP A 48 -2.07 0.25 6.59
CA TRP A 48 -1.41 0.44 7.87
C TRP A 48 -2.47 0.54 8.96
N GLN A 49 -2.14 0.05 10.15
CA GLN A 49 -2.92 0.31 11.34
C GLN A 49 -2.48 1.65 11.93
N THR A 50 -3.43 2.53 12.25
CA THR A 50 -3.16 3.79 12.93
C THR A 50 -3.14 3.58 14.44
N ASP A 51 -2.55 4.52 15.18
CA ASP A 51 -2.49 4.48 16.65
C ASP A 51 -3.88 4.47 17.30
N SER A 52 -4.88 5.05 16.63
CA SER A 52 -6.30 5.03 17.04
C SER A 52 -7.00 3.69 16.79
N GLY A 53 -6.31 2.71 16.19
CA GLY A 53 -6.86 1.42 15.82
C GLY A 53 -7.63 1.41 14.49
N ALA A 54 -7.66 2.53 13.76
CA ALA A 54 -8.22 2.57 12.42
C ALA A 54 -7.28 1.91 11.41
N ILE A 55 -7.82 1.50 10.26
CA ILE A 55 -7.02 0.98 9.16
C ILE A 55 -6.99 1.99 8.03
N PHE A 56 -5.81 2.50 7.72
CA PHE A 56 -5.59 3.36 6.56
C PHE A 56 -5.23 2.50 5.35
N LEU A 57 -6.15 2.40 4.39
CA LEU A 57 -5.99 1.63 3.15
C LEU A 57 -5.57 2.55 2.00
N ARG A 58 -4.42 2.25 1.38
CA ARG A 58 -3.95 2.89 0.15
C ARG A 58 -4.07 1.94 -1.04
N ILE A 59 -4.95 2.28 -1.96
CA ILE A 59 -5.14 1.56 -3.22
C ILE A 59 -4.13 2.04 -4.26
N HIS A 60 -3.62 1.10 -5.05
CA HIS A 60 -2.74 1.37 -6.18
C HIS A 60 -3.58 1.51 -7.45
N GLY A 61 -3.51 2.69 -8.07
CA GLY A 61 -4.26 3.02 -9.29
C GLY A 61 -5.75 3.23 -9.05
N THR A 62 -6.50 3.33 -10.15
CA THR A 62 -7.96 3.42 -10.14
C THR A 62 -8.54 2.01 -10.20
N GLN A 63 -9.27 1.60 -9.17
CA GLN A 63 -9.89 0.28 -9.10
C GLN A 63 -11.41 0.40 -9.22
N ILE A 64 -12.00 -0.40 -10.12
CA ILE A 64 -13.45 -0.58 -10.16
C ILE A 64 -13.77 -1.78 -9.27
N LEU A 65 -14.28 -1.49 -8.07
CA LEU A 65 -14.58 -2.52 -7.09
C LEU A 65 -16.00 -3.05 -7.32
N SER A 66 -16.11 -4.22 -7.95
CA SER A 66 -17.36 -4.97 -8.07
C SER A 66 -17.61 -5.94 -6.89
N GLY A 67 -16.67 -6.01 -5.95
CA GLY A 67 -16.72 -6.87 -4.76
C GLY A 67 -15.96 -6.30 -3.56
N GLY A 68 -15.94 -7.04 -2.46
CA GLY A 68 -15.24 -6.65 -1.23
C GLY A 68 -13.71 -6.75 -1.34
N ILE A 69 -13.03 -5.98 -0.49
CA ILE A 69 -11.56 -6.02 -0.34
C ILE A 69 -11.22 -6.81 0.92
N SER A 70 -10.21 -7.67 0.84
CA SER A 70 -9.66 -8.38 1.99
C SER A 70 -8.26 -7.87 2.32
N LEU A 71 -7.99 -7.67 3.61
CA LEU A 71 -6.68 -7.28 4.12
C LEU A 71 -5.97 -8.49 4.72
N PHE A 72 -4.74 -8.72 4.28
CA PHE A 72 -3.89 -9.80 4.76
C PHE A 72 -2.69 -9.19 5.47
N ARG A 73 -2.39 -9.58 6.71
CA ARG A 73 -1.17 -9.10 7.37
C ARG A 73 0.06 -9.46 6.54
N GLU A 74 0.97 -8.51 6.35
CA GLU A 74 2.32 -8.89 5.91
C GLU A 74 2.94 -9.70 7.04
N LYS A 75 3.41 -10.90 6.74
CA LYS A 75 4.23 -11.66 7.69
C LYS A 75 5.49 -10.84 7.90
N GLU A 76 5.72 -10.37 9.12
CA GLU A 76 7.03 -9.87 9.54
C GLU A 76 8.05 -10.98 9.27
N GLY A 77 9.13 -10.63 8.58
CA GLY A 77 9.92 -11.53 7.74
C GLY A 77 10.16 -12.95 8.25
N ASP A 78 9.81 -13.94 7.43
CA ASP A 78 10.55 -15.20 7.38
C ASP A 78 11.84 -14.93 6.58
N ALA A 79 12.77 -14.23 7.22
CA ALA A 79 14.14 -14.09 6.76
C ALA A 79 14.97 -15.23 7.35
N ALA A 80 14.79 -16.47 6.87
CA ALA A 80 15.73 -17.57 7.06
C ALA A 80 15.41 -18.77 6.15
N GLY A 81 16.31 -19.09 5.21
CA GLY A 81 16.51 -20.47 4.73
C GLY A 81 16.40 -20.72 3.22
N ALA A 82 17.45 -20.37 2.48
CA ALA A 82 18.00 -21.15 1.36
C ALA A 82 19.46 -20.74 1.12
#